data_AF-A0A2E6BWN7-F1
#
_entry.id   AF-A0A2E6BWN7-F1
#
_cell.length_a   1.000
_cell.length_b   1.000
_cell.length_c   1.000
_cell.angle_alpha   90.00
_cell.angle_beta   90.00
_cell.angle_gamma   90.00
#
_symmetry.space_group_name_H-M   'P 1'
#
loop_
_entity.id
_entity.type
_entity.pdbx_description
1 polymer ?
#
loop_
_entity_poly.entity_id
_entity_poly.type
_entity_poly.pdbx_seq_one_letter_code
_entity_poly.pdbx_strand_id
1 'polypeptide(L)'
;MKEKEKKIESEPLLSSWELVDWDLDFETFEWFLHLCEVNNRHLRGDQWVIWPDWPSDMPEEVKKEHRQSWLNLFQFIHETEQISVCQNLIRINGNHGSVFFLEFLGVIIGWGNISLSENPPDSVVKILLEQYDNHPSCKIVPGHLQSLCLEPNTSEIVSTSLFSVLMMLIHEVNVWDIATDYHWAVCKSCGDSDFGSGRKTPHNVIHRIICYSCRNDAPVTN
;
A
#
# COMPACT_ATOMS: atom_id res chain seq x y z
N MET A 1 -2.95 7.93 67.35
CA MET A 1 -2.43 8.23 65.99
C MET A 1 -3.55 7.96 65.00
N LYS A 2 -4.05 8.99 64.32
CA LYS A 2 -4.97 8.86 63.19
C LYS A 2 -4.11 9.00 61.93
N GLU A 3 -3.89 7.92 61.20
CA GLU A 3 -3.29 7.99 59.87
C GLU A 3 -4.30 8.62 58.92
N LYS A 4 -3.90 9.72 58.29
CA LYS A 4 -4.65 10.39 57.24
C LYS A 4 -4.46 9.57 55.96
N GLU A 5 -5.52 8.96 55.49
CA GLU A 5 -5.60 8.46 54.12
C GLU A 5 -5.39 9.63 53.15
N LYS A 6 -4.26 9.62 52.46
CA LYS A 6 -3.99 10.51 51.34
C LYS A 6 -4.83 10.00 50.17
N LYS A 7 -5.97 10.64 49.90
CA LYS A 7 -6.67 10.51 48.62
C LYS A 7 -5.70 10.94 47.52
N ILE A 8 -5.28 10.00 46.71
CA ILE A 8 -4.66 10.27 45.42
C ILE A 8 -5.82 10.76 44.54
N GLU A 9 -5.88 12.07 44.32
CA GLU A 9 -6.75 12.65 43.30
C GLU A 9 -6.27 12.12 41.96
N SER A 10 -6.99 11.14 41.41
CA SER A 10 -6.86 10.76 40.01
C SER A 10 -7.29 11.96 39.19
N GLU A 11 -6.38 12.49 38.37
CA GLU A 11 -6.70 13.48 37.34
C GLU A 11 -7.96 13.02 36.58
N PRO A 12 -8.90 13.92 36.27
CA PRO A 12 -10.08 13.55 35.50
C PRO A 12 -9.58 13.06 34.13
N LEU A 13 -9.79 11.77 33.86
CA LEU A 13 -9.65 11.22 32.51
C LEU A 13 -10.62 12.00 31.62
N LEU A 14 -10.08 12.93 30.82
CA LEU A 14 -10.82 13.55 29.72
C LEU A 14 -11.49 12.43 28.93
N SER A 15 -12.78 12.60 28.65
CA SER A 15 -13.49 11.66 27.79
C SER A 15 -12.84 11.65 26.42
N SER A 16 -12.77 10.49 25.74
CA SER A 16 -12.19 10.40 24.38
C SER A 16 -12.76 11.46 23.44
N TRP A 17 -14.04 11.83 23.59
CA TRP A 17 -14.72 12.86 22.80
C TRP A 17 -14.13 14.26 22.91
N GLU A 18 -13.56 14.62 24.05
CA GLU A 18 -12.94 15.93 24.27
C GLU A 18 -11.56 16.03 23.59
N LEU A 19 -11.00 14.89 23.17
CA LEU A 19 -9.71 14.79 22.48
C LEU A 19 -9.87 14.58 20.96
N VAL A 20 -11.10 14.38 20.48
CA VAL A 20 -11.39 14.30 19.04
C VAL A 20 -11.12 15.66 18.41
N ASP A 21 -10.41 15.64 17.29
CA ASP A 21 -10.18 16.81 16.47
C ASP A 21 -11.39 16.93 15.54
N TRP A 22 -12.20 17.96 15.79
CA TRP A 22 -13.43 18.23 15.06
C TRP A 22 -13.19 19.12 13.83
N ASP A 23 -11.97 19.60 13.63
CA ASP A 23 -11.58 20.34 12.43
C ASP A 23 -11.23 19.40 11.27
N LEU A 24 -10.98 18.11 11.56
CA LEU A 24 -10.84 17.06 10.55
C LEU A 24 -12.16 16.83 9.80
N ASP A 25 -12.07 16.62 8.49
CA ASP A 25 -13.23 16.35 7.65
C ASP A 25 -13.93 15.05 8.10
N PHE A 26 -15.16 15.21 8.58
CA PHE A 26 -15.97 14.12 9.08
C PHE A 26 -16.16 13.01 8.02
N GLU A 27 -16.19 11.75 8.47
CA GLU A 27 -16.33 10.56 7.60
C GLU A 27 -15.19 10.35 6.59
N THR A 28 -14.05 11.00 6.78
CA THR A 28 -12.82 10.64 6.06
C THR A 28 -12.05 9.53 6.76
N PHE A 29 -11.18 8.86 6.01
CA PHE A 29 -10.24 7.88 6.55
C PHE A 29 -9.35 8.47 7.65
N GLU A 30 -8.85 9.69 7.45
CA GLU A 30 -8.08 10.46 8.43
C GLU A 30 -8.86 10.63 9.74
N TRP A 31 -10.11 11.07 9.64
CA TRP A 31 -10.96 11.26 10.82
C TRP A 31 -11.22 9.93 11.56
N PHE A 32 -11.45 8.83 10.83
CA PHE A 32 -11.67 7.54 11.46
C PHE A 32 -10.42 6.96 12.13
N LEU A 33 -9.25 7.12 11.49
CA LEU A 33 -7.95 6.80 12.08
C LEU A 33 -7.72 7.59 13.37
N HIS A 34 -7.99 8.90 13.35
CA HIS A 34 -7.91 9.77 14.52
C HIS A 34 -8.83 9.31 15.65
N LEU A 35 -10.09 8.98 15.34
CA LEU A 35 -11.03 8.48 16.34
C LEU A 35 -10.53 7.19 17.00
N CYS A 36 -9.91 6.28 16.24
CA CYS A 36 -9.32 5.06 16.77
C CYS A 36 -8.10 5.36 17.66
N GLU A 37 -7.22 6.27 17.24
CA GLU A 37 -6.08 6.73 18.04
C GLU A 37 -6.54 7.28 19.39
N VAL A 38 -7.47 8.23 19.38
CA VAL A 38 -7.91 8.91 20.59
C VAL A 38 -8.53 7.94 21.60
N ASN A 39 -9.26 6.93 21.13
CA ASN A 39 -9.83 5.92 21.99
C ASN A 39 -8.81 4.94 22.57
N ASN A 40 -7.60 4.84 22.00
CA ASN A 40 -6.57 3.91 22.42
C ASN A 40 -5.34 4.56 23.04
N ARG A 41 -5.11 5.87 22.87
CA ARG A 41 -3.90 6.59 23.32
C ARG A 41 -3.58 6.52 24.82
N HIS A 42 -4.59 6.25 25.65
CA HIS A 42 -4.45 6.14 27.10
C HIS A 42 -4.00 4.75 27.54
N LEU A 43 -4.05 3.77 26.64
CA LEU A 43 -3.61 2.41 26.91
C LEU A 43 -2.10 2.42 27.09
N ARG A 44 -1.63 1.87 28.22
CA ARG A 44 -0.20 1.73 28.53
C ARG A 44 0.47 0.55 27.80
N GLY A 45 -0.27 -0.14 26.93
CA GLY A 45 0.21 -1.31 26.20
C GLY A 45 0.41 -0.98 24.72
N ASP A 46 1.28 -1.74 24.07
CA ASP A 46 1.68 -1.54 22.67
C ASP A 46 0.61 -1.99 21.66
N GLN A 47 -0.66 -2.17 22.07
CA GLN A 47 -1.72 -2.66 21.18
C GLN A 47 -3.04 -1.93 21.40
N TRP A 48 -3.62 -1.43 20.30
CA TRP A 48 -4.96 -0.88 20.28
C TRP A 48 -6.01 -2.00 20.37
N VAL A 49 -6.95 -1.86 21.31
CA VAL A 49 -7.98 -2.88 21.60
C VAL A 49 -9.38 -2.28 21.76
N ILE A 50 -9.50 -0.96 21.85
CA ILE A 50 -10.78 -0.26 22.01
C ILE A 50 -11.28 0.12 20.62
N TRP A 51 -12.36 -0.53 20.18
CA TRP A 51 -13.10 -0.09 19.00
C TRP A 51 -13.98 1.10 19.38
N PRO A 52 -13.96 2.23 18.65
CA PRO A 52 -14.78 3.38 18.99
C PRO A 52 -16.27 3.07 18.82
N ASP A 53 -17.09 3.51 19.78
CA ASP A 53 -18.55 3.53 19.65
C ASP A 53 -18.94 4.79 18.86
N TRP A 54 -19.26 4.66 17.58
CA TRP A 54 -19.68 5.76 16.71
C TRP A 54 -20.85 5.35 15.79
N PRO A 55 -21.85 6.24 15.57
CA PRO A 55 -23.08 5.93 14.83
C PRO A 55 -23.03 6.21 13.30
N SER A 56 -21.85 6.23 12.66
CA SER A 56 -21.74 6.37 11.19
C SER A 56 -21.51 5.01 10.54
N ASP A 57 -21.93 4.90 9.28
CA ASP A 57 -21.84 3.71 8.44
C ASP A 57 -20.40 3.20 8.30
N MET A 58 -19.40 4.08 8.36
CA MET A 58 -18.00 3.71 8.07
C MET A 58 -17.41 2.67 9.07
N PRO A 59 -17.59 2.79 10.40
CA PRO A 59 -17.29 1.70 11.34
C PRO A 59 -18.33 0.57 11.39
N GLU A 60 -19.59 0.80 10.99
CA GLU A 60 -20.64 -0.23 11.04
C GLU A 60 -20.51 -1.29 9.94
N GLU A 61 -19.92 -0.94 8.80
CA GLU A 61 -19.58 -1.90 7.74
C GLU A 61 -18.47 -2.90 8.15
N VAL A 62 -17.70 -2.58 9.19
CA VAL A 62 -16.68 -3.47 9.73
C VAL A 62 -17.32 -4.58 10.57
N LYS A 63 -17.32 -5.80 10.01
CA LYS A 63 -17.70 -7.02 10.75
C LYS A 63 -16.98 -7.08 12.10
N LYS A 64 -17.70 -7.43 13.17
CA LYS A 64 -17.19 -7.40 14.55
C LYS A 64 -15.92 -8.24 14.71
N GLU A 65 -15.87 -9.40 14.05
CA GLU A 65 -14.73 -10.30 14.00
C GLU A 65 -13.47 -9.71 13.34
N HIS A 66 -13.61 -8.67 12.51
CA HIS A 66 -12.50 -8.01 11.81
C HIS A 66 -12.04 -6.73 12.52
N ARG A 67 -12.71 -6.28 13.58
CA ARG A 67 -12.37 -5.04 14.29
C ARG A 67 -10.93 -5.03 14.80
N GLN A 68 -10.44 -6.16 15.32
CA GLN A 68 -9.06 -6.24 15.81
C GLN A 68 -8.02 -6.12 14.69
N SER A 69 -8.27 -6.70 13.51
CA SER A 69 -7.34 -6.56 12.38
C SER A 69 -7.31 -5.13 11.84
N TRP A 70 -8.44 -4.43 11.88
CA TRP A 70 -8.50 -3.00 11.59
C TRP A 70 -7.77 -2.15 12.62
N LEU A 71 -7.94 -2.39 13.92
CA LEU A 71 -7.18 -1.67 14.96
C LEU A 71 -5.67 -1.87 14.81
N ASN A 72 -5.23 -3.09 14.52
CA ASN A 72 -3.81 -3.37 14.27
C ASN A 72 -3.30 -2.59 13.04
N LEU A 73 -4.08 -2.52 11.97
CA LEU A 73 -3.73 -1.73 10.78
C LEU A 73 -3.67 -0.23 11.09
N PHE A 74 -4.66 0.31 11.80
CA PHE A 74 -4.70 1.73 12.15
C PHE A 74 -3.55 2.13 13.05
N GLN A 75 -3.24 1.30 14.05
CA GLN A 75 -2.08 1.49 14.90
C GLN A 75 -0.79 1.49 14.06
N PHE A 76 -0.63 0.52 13.16
CA PHE A 76 0.50 0.47 12.24
C PHE A 76 0.62 1.74 11.39
N ILE A 77 -0.47 2.23 10.81
CA ILE A 77 -0.50 3.47 10.02
C ILE A 77 -0.10 4.67 10.89
N HIS A 78 -0.63 4.76 12.10
CA HIS A 78 -0.36 5.85 13.03
C HIS A 78 1.10 5.90 13.50
N GLU A 79 1.70 4.75 13.78
CA GLU A 79 3.06 4.64 14.33
C GLU A 79 4.16 4.67 13.25
N THR A 80 3.82 4.41 11.99
CA THR A 80 4.79 4.33 10.90
C THR A 80 5.08 5.71 10.30
N GLU A 81 6.26 6.28 10.60
CA GLU A 81 6.70 7.60 10.09
C GLU A 81 6.68 7.74 8.56
N GLN A 82 6.74 6.63 7.84
CA GLN A 82 6.72 6.59 6.37
C GLN A 82 5.32 6.81 5.80
N ILE A 83 4.28 6.67 6.61
CA ILE A 83 2.89 6.82 6.19
C ILE A 83 2.36 8.14 6.72
N SER A 84 1.62 8.85 5.86
CA SER A 84 0.87 10.04 6.22
C SER A 84 -0.51 9.92 5.61
N VAL A 85 -1.53 10.38 6.33
CA VAL A 85 -2.93 10.33 5.88
C VAL A 85 -3.46 11.75 5.84
N CYS A 86 -4.17 12.08 4.76
CA CYS A 86 -4.88 13.35 4.61
C CYS A 86 -6.21 13.07 3.92
N GLN A 87 -7.32 13.35 4.60
CA GLN A 87 -8.66 12.93 4.20
C GLN A 87 -8.69 11.42 3.89
N ASN A 88 -8.96 11.06 2.64
CA ASN A 88 -8.97 9.67 2.16
C ASN A 88 -7.65 9.27 1.47
N LEU A 89 -6.68 10.17 1.36
CA LEU A 89 -5.43 9.91 0.67
C LEU A 89 -4.37 9.42 1.66
N ILE A 90 -3.84 8.24 1.41
CA ILE A 90 -2.70 7.67 2.11
C ILE A 90 -1.46 7.92 1.26
N ARG A 91 -0.49 8.66 1.81
CA ARG A 91 0.81 8.91 1.20
C ARG A 91 1.87 8.06 1.88
N ILE A 92 2.64 7.31 1.10
CA ILE A 92 3.64 6.36 1.57
C ILE A 92 5.02 6.74 1.02
N ASN A 93 6.01 6.93 1.89
CA ASN A 93 7.41 7.11 1.53
C ASN A 93 8.14 5.76 1.54
N GLY A 94 8.55 5.28 0.38
CA GLY A 94 9.31 4.04 0.28
C GLY A 94 10.76 4.17 0.76
N ASN A 95 11.37 3.04 1.12
CA ASN A 95 12.72 2.93 1.68
C ASN A 95 13.83 3.41 0.74
N HIS A 96 13.55 3.48 -0.56
CA HIS A 96 14.52 3.87 -1.59
C HIS A 96 14.17 5.22 -2.25
N GLY A 97 13.26 6.00 -1.63
CA GLY A 97 12.95 7.37 -2.04
C GLY A 97 11.73 7.51 -2.93
N SER A 98 10.99 6.42 -3.18
CA SER A 98 9.72 6.48 -3.89
C SER A 98 8.64 7.15 -3.04
N VAL A 99 7.67 7.80 -3.68
CA VAL A 99 6.47 8.34 -3.01
C VAL A 99 5.25 7.76 -3.71
N PHE A 100 4.45 7.02 -2.96
CA PHE A 100 3.22 6.41 -3.45
C PHE A 100 2.00 7.08 -2.84
N PHE A 101 0.89 7.01 -3.57
CA PHE A 101 -0.40 7.50 -3.13
C PHE A 101 -1.44 6.40 -3.32
N LEU A 102 -2.23 6.15 -2.29
CA LEU A 102 -3.38 5.27 -2.31
C LEU A 102 -4.59 6.02 -1.82
N GLU A 103 -5.68 5.95 -2.58
CA GLU A 103 -6.96 6.49 -2.14
C GLU A 103 -7.75 5.41 -1.39
N PHE A 104 -8.19 5.76 -0.18
CA PHE A 104 -9.08 4.95 0.62
C PHE A 104 -10.53 5.17 0.17
N LEU A 105 -11.09 4.20 -0.55
CA LEU A 105 -12.46 4.20 -1.05
C LEU A 105 -13.50 3.60 -0.08
N GLY A 106 -13.10 2.84 0.94
CA GLY A 106 -14.03 2.28 1.94
C GLY A 106 -13.64 0.90 2.45
N VAL A 107 -14.15 0.50 3.62
CA VAL A 107 -13.74 -0.72 4.35
C VAL A 107 -14.08 -2.04 3.65
N ILE A 108 -14.89 -2.00 2.59
CA ILE A 108 -15.30 -3.15 1.76
C ILE A 108 -14.75 -3.10 0.32
N ILE A 109 -14.06 -2.03 -0.09
CA ILE A 109 -13.62 -1.82 -1.48
C ILE A 109 -12.16 -2.26 -1.65
N GLY A 110 -11.87 -2.98 -2.73
CA GLY A 110 -10.52 -3.42 -3.10
C GLY A 110 -9.72 -2.29 -3.74
N TRP A 111 -8.49 -2.07 -3.26
CA TRP A 111 -7.79 -0.79 -3.40
C TRP A 111 -7.11 -0.56 -4.76
N GLY A 112 -6.94 0.73 -5.07
CA GLY A 112 -6.77 1.28 -6.41
C GLY A 112 -5.37 1.22 -7.04
N ASN A 113 -5.22 2.07 -8.05
CA ASN A 113 -4.00 2.18 -8.84
C ASN A 113 -2.98 3.08 -8.15
N ILE A 114 -1.73 2.64 -8.11
CA ILE A 114 -0.61 3.55 -7.85
C ILE A 114 -0.06 4.07 -9.17
N SER A 115 0.45 5.29 -9.14
CA SER A 115 1.23 5.86 -10.25
C SER A 115 2.72 5.70 -9.98
N LEU A 116 3.47 5.29 -10.99
CA LEU A 116 4.91 5.06 -10.97
C LEU A 116 5.61 6.01 -11.93
N SER A 117 6.82 6.42 -11.61
CA SER A 117 7.71 7.09 -12.56
C SER A 117 8.22 6.13 -13.64
N GLU A 118 8.64 6.69 -14.77
CA GLU A 118 9.32 5.92 -15.83
C GLU A 118 10.59 5.24 -15.33
N ASN A 119 11.35 5.89 -14.45
CA ASN A 119 12.60 5.35 -13.93
C ASN A 119 12.41 4.95 -12.45
N PRO A 120 12.74 3.70 -12.06
CA PRO A 120 12.83 3.31 -10.66
C PRO A 120 13.99 4.05 -9.97
N PRO A 121 14.00 4.14 -8.62
CA PRO A 121 15.13 4.70 -7.89
C PRO A 121 16.43 3.91 -8.12
N ASP A 122 17.57 4.60 -8.19
CA ASP A 122 18.87 3.99 -8.49
C ASP A 122 19.23 2.82 -7.56
N SER A 123 18.89 2.91 -6.28
CA SER A 123 19.14 1.83 -5.33
C SER A 123 18.28 0.60 -5.59
N VAL A 124 17.05 0.79 -6.08
CA VAL A 124 16.19 -0.33 -6.49
C VAL A 124 16.73 -0.95 -7.77
N VAL A 125 17.10 -0.11 -8.76
CA VAL A 125 17.73 -0.57 -10.01
C VAL A 125 18.95 -1.43 -9.71
N LYS A 126 19.81 -1.00 -8.78
CA LYS A 126 20.99 -1.77 -8.37
C LYS A 126 20.62 -3.17 -7.84
N ILE A 127 19.63 -3.25 -6.95
CA ILE A 127 19.15 -4.53 -6.38
C ILE A 127 18.62 -5.44 -7.50
N LEU A 128 17.79 -4.90 -8.40
CA LEU A 128 17.21 -5.67 -9.49
C LEU A 128 18.26 -6.14 -10.50
N LEU A 129 19.25 -5.31 -10.83
CA LEU A 129 20.35 -5.71 -11.73
C LEU A 129 21.21 -6.83 -11.12
N GLU A 130 21.44 -6.82 -9.80
CA GLU A 130 22.13 -7.90 -9.10
C GLU A 130 21.30 -9.20 -9.10
N GLN A 131 19.97 -9.09 -8.94
CA GLN A 131 19.04 -10.23 -8.95
C GLN A 131 18.86 -10.85 -10.34
N TYR A 132 18.93 -10.05 -11.40
CA TYR A 132 18.59 -10.46 -12.78
C TYR A 132 19.77 -10.36 -13.76
N ASP A 133 21.00 -10.56 -13.30
CA ASP A 133 22.20 -10.62 -14.15
C ASP A 133 22.34 -9.43 -15.11
N ASN A 134 22.11 -8.22 -14.61
CA ASN A 134 22.13 -6.95 -15.35
C ASN A 134 21.10 -6.82 -16.48
N HIS A 135 19.93 -7.44 -16.36
CA HIS A 135 18.88 -7.34 -17.36
C HIS A 135 18.46 -5.86 -17.63
N PRO A 136 18.39 -5.41 -18.89
CA PRO A 136 18.16 -4.00 -19.21
C PRO A 136 16.77 -3.48 -18.81
N SER A 137 15.76 -4.35 -18.68
CA SER A 137 14.40 -3.94 -18.29
C SER A 137 14.30 -3.38 -16.87
N CYS A 138 15.25 -3.67 -15.99
CA CYS A 138 15.25 -3.21 -14.60
C CYS A 138 15.34 -1.68 -14.42
N LYS A 139 15.55 -0.94 -15.51
CA LYS A 139 15.82 0.51 -15.50
C LYS A 139 14.63 1.37 -15.91
N ILE A 140 13.62 0.79 -16.58
CA ILE A 140 12.56 1.55 -17.24
C ILE A 140 11.23 0.85 -16.99
N VAL A 141 10.19 1.62 -16.66
CA VAL A 141 8.80 1.18 -16.60
C VAL A 141 8.07 1.71 -17.84
N PRO A 142 7.56 0.83 -18.72
CA PRO A 142 6.75 1.23 -19.87
C PRO A 142 5.54 2.08 -19.45
N GLY A 143 5.17 3.07 -20.26
CA GLY A 143 4.08 4.01 -19.91
C GLY A 143 2.75 3.36 -19.53
N HIS A 144 2.38 2.24 -20.16
CA HIS A 144 1.15 1.50 -19.82
C HIS A 144 1.25 0.69 -18.52
N LEU A 145 2.46 0.48 -17.98
CA LEU A 145 2.72 -0.16 -16.68
C LEU A 145 3.04 0.86 -15.57
N GLN A 146 3.06 2.16 -15.90
CA GLN A 146 3.23 3.22 -14.90
C GLN A 146 1.97 3.43 -14.04
N SER A 147 0.85 2.78 -14.39
CA SER A 147 -0.32 2.66 -13.52
C SER A 147 -0.47 1.21 -13.09
N LEU A 148 -0.15 0.91 -11.84
CA LEU A 148 -0.19 -0.46 -11.31
C LEU A 148 -1.38 -0.63 -10.38
N CYS A 149 -2.25 -1.59 -10.70
CA CYS A 149 -3.39 -1.96 -9.85
C CYS A 149 -2.92 -2.90 -8.73
N LEU A 150 -3.24 -2.55 -7.47
CA LEU A 150 -2.86 -3.31 -6.28
C LEU A 150 -4.06 -3.96 -5.59
N GLU A 151 -5.08 -4.36 -6.36
CA GLU A 151 -6.29 -4.98 -5.85
C GLU A 151 -5.99 -6.13 -4.86
N PRO A 152 -6.79 -6.25 -3.78
CA PRO A 152 -6.49 -7.19 -2.71
C PRO A 152 -6.52 -8.63 -3.21
N ASN A 153 -5.60 -9.43 -2.67
CA ASN A 153 -5.74 -10.89 -2.67
C ASN A 153 -7.11 -11.25 -2.10
N THR A 154 -7.71 -12.30 -2.67
CA THR A 154 -9.06 -12.85 -2.46
C THR A 154 -9.50 -13.16 -1.01
N SER A 155 -8.72 -12.74 -0.01
CA SER A 155 -9.10 -12.80 1.39
C SER A 155 -10.23 -11.80 1.67
N GLU A 156 -11.28 -12.26 2.35
CA GLU A 156 -12.39 -11.42 2.78
C GLU A 156 -12.01 -10.40 3.89
N ILE A 157 -10.74 -10.34 4.28
CA ILE A 157 -10.23 -9.48 5.37
C ILE A 157 -9.45 -8.30 4.76
N VAL A 158 -10.20 -7.24 4.43
CA VAL A 158 -9.68 -6.04 3.75
C VAL A 158 -8.49 -5.40 4.48
N SER A 159 -8.51 -5.34 5.82
CA SER A 159 -7.43 -4.75 6.62
C SER A 159 -6.10 -5.47 6.48
N THR A 160 -6.10 -6.80 6.39
CA THR A 160 -4.87 -7.59 6.21
C THR A 160 -4.28 -7.39 4.81
N SER A 161 -5.15 -7.32 3.80
CA SER A 161 -4.72 -7.02 2.43
C SER A 161 -4.12 -5.62 2.33
N LEU A 162 -4.78 -4.61 2.92
CA LEU A 162 -4.27 -3.24 2.94
C LEU A 162 -2.93 -3.14 3.70
N PHE A 163 -2.80 -3.81 4.86
CA PHE A 163 -1.53 -3.89 5.59
C PHE A 163 -0.39 -4.43 4.70
N SER A 164 -0.66 -5.51 3.96
CA SER A 164 0.33 -6.13 3.08
C SER A 164 0.74 -5.20 1.93
N VAL A 165 -0.22 -4.47 1.36
CA VAL A 165 0.03 -3.46 0.33
C VAL A 165 0.90 -2.33 0.89
N LEU A 166 0.56 -1.77 2.05
CA LEU A 166 1.35 -0.70 2.67
C LEU A 166 2.78 -1.14 2.95
N MET A 167 2.98 -2.34 3.49
CA MET A 167 4.31 -2.92 3.69
C MET A 167 5.08 -3.08 2.38
N MET A 168 4.41 -3.57 1.33
CA MET A 168 5.02 -3.69 0.01
C MET A 168 5.43 -2.33 -0.57
N LEU A 169 4.61 -1.29 -0.40
CA LEU A 169 4.92 0.07 -0.83
C LEU A 169 6.07 0.69 -0.01
N ILE A 170 6.14 0.42 1.29
CA ILE A 170 7.26 0.85 2.14
C ILE A 170 8.57 0.21 1.69
N HIS A 171 8.57 -1.11 1.45
CA HIS A 171 9.77 -1.81 0.97
C HIS A 171 10.13 -1.45 -0.47
N GLU A 172 9.13 -1.12 -1.29
CA GLU A 172 9.13 -0.67 -2.69
C GLU A 172 9.81 -1.56 -3.74
N VAL A 173 10.82 -2.38 -3.38
CA VAL A 173 11.57 -3.22 -4.34
C VAL A 173 10.63 -4.12 -5.14
N ASN A 174 9.67 -4.78 -4.47
CA ASN A 174 8.72 -5.69 -5.13
C ASN A 174 7.79 -4.95 -6.11
N VAL A 175 7.43 -3.71 -5.81
CA VAL A 175 6.57 -2.88 -6.68
C VAL A 175 7.30 -2.61 -7.99
N TRP A 176 8.55 -2.17 -7.89
CA TRP A 176 9.39 -1.91 -9.05
C TRP A 176 9.80 -3.19 -9.78
N ASP A 177 9.97 -4.30 -9.07
CA ASP A 177 10.18 -5.61 -9.67
C ASP A 177 9.00 -5.94 -10.60
N ILE A 178 7.76 -5.88 -10.09
CA ILE A 178 6.55 -6.12 -10.89
C ILE A 178 6.47 -5.14 -12.07
N ALA A 179 6.69 -3.86 -11.84
CA ALA A 179 6.55 -2.83 -12.87
C ALA A 179 7.62 -2.92 -13.98
N THR A 180 8.79 -3.48 -13.67
CA THR A 180 9.90 -3.69 -14.62
C THR A 180 9.95 -5.13 -15.17
N ASP A 181 9.00 -5.98 -14.79
CA ASP A 181 8.86 -7.35 -15.27
C ASP A 181 8.12 -7.41 -16.61
N TYR A 182 8.72 -6.80 -17.62
CA TYR A 182 8.18 -6.78 -18.97
C TYR A 182 9.20 -7.24 -20.01
N HIS A 183 8.64 -7.74 -21.09
CA HIS A 183 9.34 -8.06 -22.32
C HIS A 183 8.67 -7.33 -23.46
N TRP A 184 9.45 -6.71 -24.34
CA TRP A 184 8.95 -6.09 -25.54
C TRP A 184 9.56 -6.77 -26.76
N ALA A 185 8.76 -6.95 -27.80
CA ALA A 185 9.21 -7.50 -29.06
C ALA A 185 8.68 -6.71 -30.25
N VAL A 186 9.51 -6.51 -31.26
CA VAL A 186 9.11 -5.90 -32.54
C VAL A 186 9.07 -6.96 -33.64
N CYS A 187 7.96 -7.00 -34.35
CA CYS A 187 7.75 -7.86 -35.50
C CYS A 187 8.60 -7.39 -36.69
N LYS A 188 9.49 -8.25 -37.19
CA LYS A 188 10.29 -7.95 -38.39
C LYS A 188 9.45 -7.83 -39.67
N SER A 189 8.28 -8.45 -39.71
CA SER A 189 7.44 -8.49 -40.93
C SER A 189 6.61 -7.23 -41.12
N CYS A 190 5.97 -6.72 -40.06
CA CYS A 190 5.08 -5.56 -40.15
C CYS A 190 5.53 -4.36 -39.31
N GLY A 191 6.62 -4.47 -38.55
CA GLY A 191 7.13 -3.41 -37.68
C GLY A 191 6.30 -3.18 -36.41
N ASP A 192 5.25 -3.98 -36.19
CA ASP A 192 4.39 -3.85 -35.01
C ASP A 192 5.09 -4.32 -33.73
N SER A 193 4.81 -3.67 -32.61
CA SER A 193 5.43 -3.96 -31.32
C SER A 193 4.41 -4.59 -30.37
N ASP A 194 4.81 -5.64 -29.67
CA ASP A 194 4.00 -6.28 -28.63
C ASP A 194 4.76 -6.29 -27.30
N PHE A 195 4.01 -6.26 -26.19
CA PHE A 195 4.54 -6.29 -24.83
C PHE A 195 3.94 -7.48 -24.08
N GLY A 196 4.79 -8.26 -23.43
CA GLY A 196 4.38 -9.38 -22.57
C GLY A 196 4.91 -9.20 -21.16
N SER A 197 4.24 -9.83 -20.19
CA SER A 197 4.80 -10.01 -18.84
C SER A 197 5.99 -10.97 -18.87
N GLY A 198 6.94 -10.74 -17.98
CA GLY A 198 8.08 -11.62 -17.73
C GLY A 198 9.37 -11.17 -18.42
N ARG A 199 10.41 -10.95 -17.63
CA ARG A 199 11.80 -10.87 -18.11
C ARG A 199 12.18 -12.16 -18.85
N LYS A 200 13.11 -12.06 -19.80
CA LYS A 200 13.64 -13.22 -20.53
C LYS A 200 14.44 -14.11 -19.58
N THR A 201 13.77 -14.98 -18.84
CA THR A 201 14.40 -15.99 -17.99
C THR A 201 13.86 -17.38 -18.29
N PRO A 202 14.72 -18.36 -18.60
CA PRO A 202 16.17 -18.25 -18.79
C PRO A 202 16.56 -17.53 -20.11
N HIS A 203 17.77 -16.96 -20.16
CA HIS A 203 18.39 -16.33 -21.34
C HIS A 203 18.37 -17.16 -22.64
N ASN A 204 18.11 -18.47 -22.53
CA ASN A 204 18.10 -19.43 -23.63
C ASN A 204 16.70 -19.86 -24.08
N VAL A 205 15.64 -19.28 -23.51
CA VAL A 205 14.27 -19.55 -23.98
C VAL A 205 13.86 -18.44 -24.94
N ILE A 206 13.73 -18.82 -26.22
CA ILE A 206 13.07 -17.98 -27.21
C ILE A 206 11.59 -17.96 -26.86
N HIS A 207 11.14 -16.91 -26.15
CA HIS A 207 9.72 -16.62 -26.04
C HIS A 207 9.23 -16.27 -27.45
N ARG A 208 8.54 -17.22 -28.06
CA ARG A 208 8.00 -17.06 -29.41
C ARG A 208 6.74 -16.21 -29.30
N ILE A 209 6.91 -14.89 -29.37
CA ILE A 209 5.79 -13.96 -29.46
C ILE A 209 5.28 -14.01 -30.89
N ILE A 210 4.01 -14.37 -31.06
CA ILE A 210 3.30 -14.26 -32.33
C ILE A 210 2.79 -12.84 -32.41
N CYS A 211 3.23 -12.07 -33.41
CA CYS A 211 2.74 -10.73 -33.65
C CYS A 211 1.21 -10.74 -33.79
N TYR A 212 0.51 -9.94 -32.97
CA TYR A 212 -0.94 -9.85 -33.03
C TYR A 212 -1.45 -9.41 -34.41
N SER A 213 -0.79 -8.42 -35.03
CA SER A 213 -1.22 -7.82 -36.30
C SER A 213 -1.01 -8.71 -37.52
N CYS A 214 0.14 -9.37 -37.67
CA CYS A 214 0.45 -10.15 -38.88
C CYS A 214 0.60 -11.66 -38.65
N ARG A 215 0.45 -12.13 -37.40
CA ARG A 215 0.57 -13.54 -36.98
C ARG A 215 1.91 -14.21 -37.32
N ASN A 216 2.94 -13.43 -37.67
CA ASN A 216 4.32 -13.91 -37.85
C ASN A 216 5.10 -13.82 -36.53
N ASP A 217 6.22 -14.53 -36.45
CA ASP A 217 7.13 -14.47 -35.29
C ASP A 217 7.68 -13.04 -35.08
N ALA A 218 7.61 -12.54 -33.84
CA ALA A 218 8.25 -11.30 -33.40
C ALA A 218 9.68 -11.58 -32.90
N PRO A 219 10.75 -11.26 -33.65
CA PRO A 219 12.10 -11.77 -33.37
C PRO A 219 13.07 -10.73 -32.79
N VAL A 220 12.68 -9.46 -32.67
CA VAL A 220 13.53 -8.41 -32.07
C VAL A 220 13.06 -8.18 -30.67
N THR A 221 13.92 -8.39 -29.70
CA THR A 221 13.62 -8.19 -28.29
C THR A 221 14.68 -7.29 -27.66
N ASN A 222 14.41 -6.78 -26.46
CA ASN A 222 15.50 -6.41 -25.54
C ASN A 222 16.49 -7.55 -25.32
#